data_AF-A0AA97B8E1-F1
#
_entry.id   AF-A0AA97B8E1-F1
#
_cell.length_a   1.000
_cell.length_b   1.000
_cell.length_c   1.000
_cell.angle_alpha   90.00
_cell.angle_beta   90.00
_cell.angle_gamma   90.00
#
_symmetry.space_group_name_H-M   'P 1'
#
loop_
_entity.id
_entity.type
_entity.pdbx_description
1 polymer ?
#
loop_
_entity_poly.entity_id
_entity_poly.type
_entity_poly.pdbx_seq_one_letter_code
_entity_poly.pdbx_strand_id
1 'polypeptide(L)'
;MAWCWGHWLAHRRRYGGPGRGHGSGLCNYVSYEDPRPIAVKGQYAREKNLGGALIWPHSQGHFLQPTNGHRDPLMDAVKHAFLAP
;
A
#
# COMPACT_ATOMS: atom_id res chain seq x y z
N MET A 1 13.74 -13.38 2.35
CA MET A 1 14.67 -12.38 1.78
C MET A 1 13.95 -11.04 1.72
N ALA A 2 14.33 -10.11 2.60
CA ALA A 2 13.77 -8.76 2.64
C ALA A 2 14.75 -7.83 1.91
N TRP A 3 14.30 -7.25 0.81
CA TRP A 3 15.05 -6.21 0.12
C TRP A 3 14.67 -4.85 0.72
N CYS A 4 15.67 -4.14 1.24
CA CYS A 4 15.54 -2.79 1.78
C CYS A 4 15.73 -1.78 0.63
N TRP A 5 14.75 -0.91 0.39
CA TRP A 5 14.95 0.32 -0.38
C TRP A 5 14.11 1.45 0.21
N GLY A 6 14.78 2.55 0.57
CA GLY A 6 14.18 3.87 0.81
C GLY A 6 13.32 4.06 2.06
N HIS A 7 13.47 5.22 2.71
CA HIS A 7 12.62 5.69 3.80
C HIS A 7 11.23 6.05 3.22
N TRP A 8 10.38 5.06 2.97
CA TRP A 8 9.02 5.28 2.48
C TRP A 8 8.05 5.46 3.67
N LEU A 9 7.13 6.41 3.55
CA LEU A 9 6.01 6.60 4.49
C LEU A 9 5.09 5.37 4.48
N ALA A 10 5.41 4.37 5.30
CA ALA A 10 4.49 3.30 5.62
C ALA A 10 3.46 3.82 6.63
N HIS A 11 2.16 3.61 6.38
CA HIS A 11 1.16 3.87 7.41
C HIS A 11 1.33 2.84 8.52
N ARG A 12 1.51 3.35 9.75
CA ARG A 12 1.65 2.57 10.96
C ARG A 12 0.32 2.60 11.71
N ARG A 13 -0.43 1.50 11.71
CA ARG A 13 -1.55 1.33 12.65
C ARG A 13 -1.27 0.14 13.57
N ARG A 14 -1.43 0.36 14.88
CA ARG A 14 -1.77 -0.74 15.79
C ARG A 14 -3.20 -1.14 15.45
N TYR A 15 -3.41 -2.38 15.01
CA TYR A 15 -4.75 -2.95 15.06
C TYR A 15 -5.09 -3.19 16.54
N GLY A 16 -5.69 -2.18 17.18
CA GLY A 16 -6.22 -2.27 18.54
C GLY A 16 -7.52 -3.05 18.56
N GLY A 17 -7.41 -4.38 18.50
CA GLY A 17 -8.48 -5.33 18.79
C GLY A 17 -7.91 -6.49 19.61
N PRO A 18 -8.73 -7.30 20.30
CA PRO A 18 -8.30 -8.35 21.24
C PRO A 18 -7.74 -9.59 20.52
N GLY A 19 -7.04 -9.42 19.40
CA GLY A 19 -6.42 -10.50 18.65
C GLY A 19 -5.16 -10.99 19.36
N ARG A 20 -5.05 -12.30 19.56
CA ARG A 20 -3.80 -12.94 19.96
C ARG A 20 -2.72 -12.52 18.97
N GLY A 21 -1.64 -11.94 19.49
CA GLY A 21 -0.52 -11.51 18.68
C GLY A 21 -0.02 -12.60 17.74
N HIS A 22 0.48 -12.19 16.58
CA HIS A 22 0.97 -13.13 15.57
C HIS A 22 2.48 -13.36 15.77
N GLY A 23 2.93 -14.59 15.54
CA GLY A 23 4.33 -14.99 15.72
C GLY A 23 4.75 -15.19 17.18
N SER A 24 6.01 -15.59 17.40
CA SER A 24 6.55 -15.94 18.73
C SER A 24 6.54 -14.80 19.74
N GLY A 25 6.48 -13.54 19.28
CA GLY A 25 6.46 -12.35 20.13
C GLY A 25 5.07 -11.78 20.42
N LEU A 26 3.99 -12.44 19.97
CA LEU A 26 2.64 -11.91 20.06
C LEU A 26 2.52 -10.45 19.55
N CYS A 27 3.18 -10.14 18.43
CA CYS A 27 3.16 -8.81 17.84
C CYS A 27 1.92 -8.62 16.95
N ASN A 28 1.24 -7.48 17.08
CA ASN A 28 0.09 -7.08 16.25
C ASN A 28 0.39 -5.82 15.42
N TYR A 29 1.66 -5.66 15.02
CA TYR A 29 2.09 -4.54 14.21
C TYR A 29 2.18 -4.95 12.74
N VAL A 30 1.45 -4.25 11.88
CA VAL A 30 1.50 -4.43 10.43
C VAL A 30 1.67 -3.06 9.78
N SER A 31 2.71 -2.91 8.97
CA SER A 31 2.86 -1.78 8.04
C SER A 31 2.26 -2.13 6.69
N TYR A 32 1.48 -1.23 6.12
CA TYR A 32 0.84 -1.42 4.83
C TYR A 32 0.70 -0.09 4.07
N GLU A 33 0.35 -0.19 2.80
CA GLU A 33 0.06 0.95 1.92
C GLU A 33 -1.45 1.21 1.87
N ASP A 34 -1.82 2.48 1.91
CA ASP A 34 -3.18 2.94 1.60
C ASP A 34 -3.13 3.93 0.41
N PRO A 35 -4.27 4.43 -0.11
CA PRO A 35 -4.24 5.35 -1.26
C PRO A 35 -3.37 6.60 -1.09
N ARG A 36 -3.16 7.09 0.14
CA ARG A 36 -2.40 8.33 0.39
C ARG A 36 -0.90 8.18 0.11
N PRO A 37 -0.15 7.22 0.70
CA PRO A 37 1.25 7.03 0.36
C PRO A 37 1.44 6.61 -1.11
N ILE A 38 0.46 5.95 -1.75
CA ILE A 38 0.48 5.70 -3.19
C ILE A 38 0.49 7.02 -3.98
N ALA A 39 -0.36 8.00 -3.62
CA ALA A 39 -0.37 9.30 -4.26
C ALA A 39 0.97 10.03 -4.14
N VAL A 40 1.57 10.03 -2.93
CA VAL A 40 2.89 10.63 -2.70
C VAL A 40 3.98 9.96 -3.54
N LYS A 41 3.95 8.63 -3.65
CA LYS A 41 4.91 7.87 -4.48
C LYS A 41 4.74 8.13 -5.97
N GLY A 42 3.50 8.24 -6.44
CA GLY A 42 3.21 8.59 -7.84
C GLY A 42 3.68 10.00 -8.19
N GLN A 43 3.43 10.97 -7.30
CA GLN A 43 3.96 12.33 -7.45
C GLN A 43 5.50 12.31 -7.52
N TYR A 44 6.16 11.62 -6.59
CA TYR A 44 7.61 11.48 -6.59
C TYR A 44 8.13 10.87 -7.91
N ALA A 45 7.51 9.81 -8.40
CA ALA A 45 7.92 9.16 -9.64
C ALA A 45 7.81 10.11 -10.85
N ARG A 46 6.74 10.91 -10.92
CA ARG A 46 6.53 11.93 -11.95
C ARG A 46 7.57 13.05 -11.86
N GLU A 47 7.79 13.60 -10.67
CA GLU A 47 8.78 14.65 -10.41
C GLU A 47 10.22 14.22 -10.74
N LYS A 48 10.52 12.93 -10.60
CA LYS A 48 11.82 12.34 -10.92
C LYS A 48 11.92 11.78 -12.33
N ASN A 49 10.87 11.90 -13.15
CA ASN A 49 10.80 11.35 -14.51
C ASN A 49 11.18 9.86 -14.56
N LEU A 50 10.71 9.08 -13.59
CA LEU A 50 10.90 7.63 -13.56
C LEU A 50 9.96 6.96 -14.56
N GLY A 51 10.37 5.84 -15.15
CA GLY A 51 9.56 5.10 -16.13
C GLY A 51 8.28 4.48 -15.56
N GLY A 52 8.11 4.44 -14.24
CA GLY A 52 6.91 3.91 -13.58
C GLY A 52 7.20 3.33 -12.19
N ALA A 53 6.34 2.42 -11.74
CA ALA A 53 6.46 1.69 -10.49
C ALA A 53 6.14 0.20 -10.66
N LEU A 54 6.70 -0.64 -9.78
CA LEU A 54 6.37 -2.05 -9.68
C LEU A 54 5.33 -2.27 -8.57
N ILE A 55 4.33 -3.10 -8.85
CA ILE A 55 3.28 -3.48 -7.91
C ILE A 55 3.44 -4.97 -7.59
N TRP A 56 3.58 -5.31 -6.30
CA TRP A 56 3.82 -6.70 -5.90
C TRP A 56 3.07 -7.12 -4.63
N PRO A 57 2.29 -8.22 -4.68
CA PRO A 57 1.61 -8.77 -5.86
C PRO A 57 0.33 -7.99 -6.15
N HIS A 58 -0.11 -7.97 -7.40
CA HIS A 58 -1.34 -7.28 -7.81
C HIS A 58 -2.60 -7.78 -7.07
N SER A 59 -2.61 -9.02 -6.60
CA SER A 59 -3.73 -9.61 -5.86
C SER A 59 -3.82 -9.12 -4.41
N GLN A 60 -2.74 -8.57 -3.83
CA GLN A 60 -2.78 -7.96 -2.50
C GLN A 60 -3.42 -6.57 -2.60
N GLY A 61 -4.68 -6.48 -2.19
CA GLY A 61 -5.50 -5.28 -2.32
C GLY A 61 -6.77 -5.49 -3.16
N HIS A 62 -6.97 -6.70 -3.71
CA HIS A 62 -8.20 -7.11 -4.37
C HIS A 62 -9.24 -7.58 -3.36
N PHE A 63 -10.44 -7.00 -3.38
CA PHE A 63 -11.56 -7.40 -2.54
C PHE A 63 -12.61 -8.21 -3.32
N LEU A 64 -12.87 -9.44 -2.89
CA LEU A 64 -13.89 -10.31 -3.52
C LEU A 64 -15.28 -9.69 -3.49
N GLN A 65 -15.61 -9.03 -2.37
CA GLN A 65 -16.80 -8.23 -2.17
C GLN A 65 -16.36 -6.76 -2.08
N PRO A 66 -16.66 -5.93 -3.11
CA PRO A 66 -16.24 -4.54 -3.14
C PRO A 66 -16.77 -3.77 -1.94
N THR A 67 -15.92 -2.97 -1.30
CA THR A 67 -16.36 -1.97 -0.34
C THR A 67 -16.60 -0.65 -1.09
N ASN A 68 -17.78 -0.05 -0.91
CA ASN A 68 -18.17 1.19 -1.60
C ASN A 68 -18.04 1.14 -3.14
N GLY A 69 -18.22 -0.04 -3.76
CA GLY A 69 -18.09 -0.22 -5.21
C GLY A 69 -16.66 -0.34 -5.73
N HIS A 70 -15.64 -0.20 -4.89
CA HIS A 70 -14.23 -0.33 -5.29
C HIS A 70 -13.71 -1.75 -5.03
N ARG A 71 -13.48 -2.49 -6.11
CA ARG A 71 -12.93 -3.85 -6.06
C ARG A 71 -11.43 -3.86 -5.82
N ASP A 72 -10.73 -2.88 -6.39
CA ASP A 72 -9.26 -2.79 -6.39
C ASP A 72 -8.80 -1.37 -5.99
N PRO A 73 -9.12 -0.88 -4.78
CA PRO A 73 -8.92 0.52 -4.42
C PRO A 73 -7.45 0.97 -4.44
N LEU A 74 -6.50 0.05 -4.22
CA LEU A 74 -5.07 0.37 -4.35
C LEU A 74 -4.65 0.53 -5.81
N MET A 75 -5.26 -0.24 -6.73
CA MET A 75 -5.00 -0.10 -8.17
C MET A 75 -5.66 1.16 -8.73
N ASP A 76 -6.85 1.52 -8.24
CA ASP A 76 -7.49 2.81 -8.54
C ASP A 76 -6.58 3.99 -8.14
N ALA A 77 -5.99 3.91 -6.94
CA ALA A 77 -5.05 4.92 -6.45
C ALA A 77 -3.78 4.99 -7.31
N VAL A 78 -3.21 3.84 -7.74
CA VAL A 78 -2.07 3.80 -8.66
C VAL A 78 -2.42 4.46 -9.99
N LYS A 79 -3.57 4.09 -10.59
CA LYS A 79 -4.03 4.69 -11.84
C LYS A 79 -4.13 6.20 -11.72
N HIS A 80 -4.75 6.70 -10.65
CA HIS A 80 -4.87 8.13 -10.42
C HIS A 80 -3.49 8.81 -10.25
N ALA A 81 -2.61 8.24 -9.43
CA ALA A 81 -1.33 8.86 -9.10
C ALA A 81 -0.35 8.93 -10.29
N PHE A 82 -0.38 7.94 -11.18
CA PHE A 82 0.57 7.85 -12.30
C PHE A 82 0.01 8.33 -13.64
N LEU A 83 -1.31 8.28 -13.84
CA LEU A 83 -1.94 8.54 -15.16
C LEU A 83 -2.92 9.71 -15.19
N ALA A 84 -3.32 10.28 -14.05
CA ALA A 84 -4.15 11.50 -14.08
C ALA A 84 -3.35 12.66 -14.73
N PRO A 85 -4.02 13.62 -15.41
CA PRO A 85 -3.35 14.78 -16.01
C PRO A 85 -2.47 15.52 -15.00
#